data_AF-X1MZQ8-F1
#
_entry.id   AF-X1MZQ8-F1
#
_cell.length_a   1.000
_cell.length_b   1.000
_cell.length_c   1.000
_cell.angle_alpha   90.00
_cell.angle_beta   90.00
_cell.angle_gamma   90.00
#
_symmetry.space_group_name_H-M   'P 1'
#
loop_
_entity.id
_entity.type
_entity.pdbx_description
1 polymer ?
#
loop_
_entity_poly.entity_id
_entity_poly.type
_entity_poly.pdbx_seq_one_letter_code
_entity_poly.pdbx_strand_id
1 'polypeptide(L)'
;GYEGYRARITERKAGVKVVPTPAGRVCLKCGIEVIAKKTLFCPDCGEKLTLKQEPNGYLFLGHLHMMAMREMLKDFSICMWLVWREALGLPVTQPYKVVKLNHKPINPWVMVDREAIKEE
;
A
#
# COMPACT_ATOMS: atom_id res chain seq x y z
N GLY A 1 11.66 -3.15 1.32
CA GLY A 1 11.32 -2.71 -0.05
C GLY A 1 9.94 -3.20 -0.45
N TYR A 2 9.50 -2.88 -1.67
CA TYR A 2 8.15 -3.16 -2.17
C TYR A 2 7.76 -4.65 -2.11
N GLU A 3 8.66 -5.56 -2.48
CA GLU A 3 8.38 -7.01 -2.45
C GLU A 3 8.12 -7.52 -1.02
N GLY A 4 8.86 -7.01 -0.03
CA GLY A 4 8.62 -7.35 1.37
C GLY A 4 7.26 -6.84 1.88
N TYR A 5 6.82 -5.66 1.40
CA TYR A 5 5.47 -5.15 1.69
C TYR A 5 4.40 -6.06 1.10
N ARG A 6 4.57 -6.43 -0.18
CA ARG A 6 3.65 -7.31 -0.91
C ARG A 6 3.47 -8.64 -0.20
N ALA A 7 4.57 -9.32 0.14
CA ALA A 7 4.55 -10.61 0.85
C ALA A 7 3.76 -10.53 2.17
N ARG A 8 4.06 -9.52 3.00
CA ARG A 8 3.38 -9.29 4.28
C ARG A 8 1.88 -9.07 4.12
N ILE A 9 1.44 -8.34 3.08
CA ILE A 9 0.02 -8.10 2.83
C ILE A 9 -0.68 -9.37 2.35
N THR A 10 -0.05 -10.14 1.45
CA THR A 10 -0.62 -11.40 0.97
C THR A 10 -0.72 -12.45 2.08
N GLU A 11 0.25 -12.51 3.00
CA GLU A 11 0.21 -13.38 4.18
C GLU A 11 -0.90 -12.98 5.16
N ARG A 12 -1.02 -11.68 5.48
CA ARG A 12 -2.06 -11.17 6.38
C ARG A 12 -3.48 -11.38 5.82
N LYS A 13 -3.63 -11.26 4.51
CA LYS A 13 -4.89 -11.51 3.80
C LYS A 13 -4.90 -12.91 3.20
N ALA A 14 -4.60 -13.93 4.01
CA ALA A 14 -4.53 -15.32 3.59
C ALA A 14 -5.66 -15.69 2.61
N GLY A 15 -5.28 -16.22 1.45
CA GLY A 15 -6.22 -16.61 0.39
C GLY A 15 -6.55 -15.53 -0.64
N VAL A 16 -5.96 -14.33 -0.56
CA VAL A 16 -6.17 -13.28 -1.57
C VAL A 16 -5.24 -13.44 -2.77
N LYS A 17 -5.82 -13.51 -3.98
CA LYS A 17 -5.11 -13.56 -5.25
C LYS A 17 -4.83 -12.15 -5.76
N VAL A 18 -3.55 -11.83 -5.94
CA VAL A 18 -3.11 -10.55 -6.52
C VAL A 18 -3.23 -10.63 -8.04
N VAL A 19 -4.00 -9.73 -8.64
CA VAL A 19 -4.24 -9.70 -10.10
C VAL A 19 -3.94 -8.31 -10.69
N PRO A 20 -3.65 -8.21 -12.00
CA PRO A 20 -3.52 -6.93 -12.67
C PRO A 20 -4.74 -6.03 -12.46
N THR A 21 -4.51 -4.73 -12.33
CA THR A 21 -5.62 -3.77 -12.24
C THR A 21 -6.30 -3.69 -13.61
N PRO A 22 -7.63 -3.87 -13.67
CA PRO A 22 -8.39 -3.66 -14.89
C PRO A 22 -8.21 -2.23 -15.41
N ALA A 23 -8.08 -2.07 -16.73
CA ALA A 23 -8.05 -0.77 -17.40
C ALA A 23 -9.46 -0.17 -17.54
N GLY A 24 -10.47 -1.05 -17.66
CA GLY A 24 -11.88 -0.73 -17.78
C GLY A 24 -12.70 -1.00 -16.51
N ARG A 25 -14.02 -1.12 -16.68
CA ARG A 25 -14.90 -1.60 -15.62
C ARG A 25 -14.96 -3.13 -15.65
N VAL A 26 -15.25 -3.76 -14.54
CA VAL A 26 -15.38 -5.23 -14.46
C VAL A 26 -16.79 -5.62 -14.07
N CYS A 27 -17.33 -6.66 -14.71
CA CYS A 27 -18.52 -7.33 -14.25
C CYS A 27 -18.15 -8.44 -13.27
N LEU A 28 -18.56 -8.34 -12.01
CA LEU A 28 -18.26 -9.36 -10.99
C LEU A 28 -18.99 -10.68 -11.21
N LYS A 29 -20.12 -10.66 -11.94
CA LYS A 29 -20.93 -11.85 -12.26
C LYS A 29 -20.40 -12.59 -13.48
N CYS A 30 -20.12 -11.85 -14.55
CA CYS A 30 -19.67 -12.41 -15.82
C CYS A 30 -18.14 -12.57 -15.88
N GLY A 31 -17.38 -11.96 -14.97
CA GLY A 31 -15.91 -12.03 -14.95
C GLY A 31 -15.21 -11.29 -16.10
N ILE A 32 -15.97 -10.61 -16.95
CA ILE A 32 -15.46 -9.88 -18.11
C ILE A 32 -15.04 -8.46 -17.74
N GLU A 33 -13.97 -8.02 -18.38
CA GLU A 33 -13.57 -6.62 -18.39
C GLU A 33 -14.25 -5.89 -19.54
N VAL A 34 -14.95 -4.81 -19.22
CA VAL A 34 -15.61 -3.92 -20.17
C VAL A 34 -14.81 -2.62 -20.25
N ILE A 35 -14.08 -2.47 -21.37
CA ILE A 35 -13.16 -1.34 -21.60
C ILE A 35 -13.93 -0.02 -21.83
N ALA A 36 -15.22 -0.09 -22.16
CA ALA A 36 -16.06 1.08 -22.39
C ALA A 36 -16.30 1.89 -21.09
N LYS A 37 -15.60 3.03 -20.97
CA LYS A 37 -15.63 3.89 -19.76
C LYS A 37 -17.04 4.39 -19.38
N LYS A 38 -17.94 4.54 -20.36
CA LYS A 38 -19.29 5.11 -20.18
C LYS A 38 -20.42 4.08 -19.95
N THR A 39 -20.21 2.80 -20.24
CA THR A 39 -21.25 1.79 -20.00
C THR A 39 -21.29 1.45 -18.52
N LEU A 40 -22.45 1.68 -17.87
CA LEU A 40 -22.64 1.38 -16.44
C LEU A 40 -23.07 -0.08 -16.18
N PHE A 41 -23.48 -0.79 -17.23
CA PHE A 41 -24.04 -2.14 -17.15
C PHE A 41 -23.30 -3.09 -18.08
N CYS A 42 -23.21 -4.35 -17.68
CA CYS A 42 -22.60 -5.43 -18.45
C CYS A 42 -23.45 -5.75 -19.69
N PRO A 43 -22.86 -5.84 -20.90
CA PRO A 43 -23.60 -6.17 -22.12
C PRO A 43 -24.19 -7.59 -22.10
N ASP A 44 -23.55 -8.53 -21.38
CA ASP A 44 -23.95 -9.95 -21.39
C ASP A 44 -24.99 -10.29 -20.32
N CYS A 45 -24.86 -9.70 -19.13
CA CYS A 45 -25.71 -10.05 -17.99
C CYS A 45 -26.48 -8.88 -17.37
N GLY A 46 -26.38 -7.66 -17.90
CA GLY A 46 -27.09 -6.48 -17.41
C GLY A 46 -26.68 -5.98 -16.02
N GLU A 47 -25.73 -6.66 -15.35
CA GLU A 47 -25.28 -6.33 -14.00
C GLU A 47 -24.47 -5.02 -13.95
N LYS A 48 -24.52 -4.30 -12.84
CA LYS A 48 -23.81 -3.02 -12.69
C LYS A 48 -22.29 -3.24 -12.70
N LEU A 49 -21.60 -2.54 -13.58
CA LEU A 49 -20.14 -2.60 -13.71
C LEU A 49 -19.45 -1.77 -12.63
N THR A 50 -18.39 -2.32 -12.03
CA THR A 50 -17.60 -1.64 -10.99
C THR A 50 -16.22 -1.26 -11.52
N LEU A 51 -15.74 -0.06 -11.17
CA LEU A 51 -14.40 0.42 -11.51
C LEU A 51 -13.37 0.16 -10.40
N LYS A 52 -13.83 -0.16 -9.19
CA LYS A 52 -13.02 -0.02 -7.97
C LYS A 52 -13.30 -1.09 -6.92
N GLN A 53 -14.30 -1.94 -7.13
CA GLN A 53 -14.65 -2.95 -6.14
C GLN A 53 -13.93 -4.24 -6.50
N GLU A 54 -13.01 -4.62 -5.62
CA GLU A 54 -12.32 -5.90 -5.71
C GLU A 54 -13.30 -7.01 -5.34
N PRO A 55 -13.42 -8.08 -6.17
CA PRO A 55 -14.17 -9.26 -5.77
C PRO A 55 -13.56 -9.90 -4.51
N ASN A 56 -14.39 -10.63 -3.77
CA ASN A 56 -13.93 -11.36 -2.58
C ASN A 56 -12.78 -12.31 -2.95
N GLY A 57 -11.69 -12.25 -2.19
CA GLY A 57 -10.49 -13.06 -2.45
C GLY A 57 -9.56 -12.51 -3.53
N TYR A 58 -9.80 -11.31 -4.07
CA TYR A 58 -8.92 -10.66 -5.04
C TYR A 58 -8.35 -9.34 -4.51
N LEU A 59 -7.15 -8.99 -4.97
CA LEU A 59 -6.51 -7.69 -4.71
C LEU A 59 -5.85 -7.20 -5.99
N PHE A 60 -6.17 -5.98 -6.40
CA PHE A 60 -5.61 -5.38 -7.60
C PHE A 60 -4.20 -4.83 -7.32
N LEU A 61 -3.28 -4.99 -8.26
CA LEU A 61 -1.90 -4.49 -8.15
C LEU A 61 -1.85 -2.98 -7.86
N GLY A 62 -2.73 -2.20 -8.48
CA GLY A 62 -2.84 -0.76 -8.27
C GLY A 62 -3.31 -0.41 -6.87
N HIS A 63 -4.27 -1.17 -6.32
CA HIS A 63 -4.67 -0.99 -4.93
C HIS A 63 -3.52 -1.34 -3.98
N LEU A 64 -2.85 -2.47 -4.18
CA LEU A 64 -1.68 -2.87 -3.38
C LEU A 64 -0.57 -1.80 -3.42
N HIS A 65 -0.28 -1.25 -4.61
CA HIS A 65 0.70 -0.17 -4.76
C HIS A 65 0.28 1.09 -3.96
N MET A 66 -0.98 1.51 -4.05
CA MET A 66 -1.48 2.65 -3.28
C MET A 66 -1.49 2.39 -1.77
N MET A 67 -1.69 1.15 -1.33
CA MET A 67 -1.53 0.78 0.07
C MET A 67 -0.06 0.90 0.53
N ALA A 68 0.89 0.48 -0.31
CA ALA A 68 2.33 0.62 -0.03
C ALA A 68 2.75 2.09 0.05
N MET A 69 2.34 2.92 -0.93
CA MET A 69 2.58 4.36 -0.93
C MET A 69 2.03 5.04 0.33
N ARG A 70 0.84 4.64 0.77
CA ARG A 70 0.23 5.16 1.99
C ARG A 70 1.00 4.75 3.25
N GLU A 71 1.56 3.54 3.31
CA GLU A 71 2.41 3.17 4.44
C GLU A 71 3.71 3.96 4.43
N MET A 72 4.36 4.10 3.28
CA MET A 72 5.57 4.90 3.11
C MET A 72 5.38 6.34 3.61
N LEU A 73 4.29 7.00 3.22
CA LEU A 73 3.98 8.36 3.69
C LEU A 73 3.81 8.43 5.22
N LYS A 74 3.15 7.43 5.82
CA LYS A 74 2.99 7.36 7.29
C LYS A 74 4.35 7.18 7.98
N ASP A 75 5.20 6.34 7.42
CA ASP A 75 6.53 6.07 7.97
C ASP A 75 7.42 7.31 7.86
N PHE A 76 7.37 8.02 6.74
CA PHE A 76 8.02 9.32 6.56
C PHE A 76 7.56 10.32 7.61
N SER A 77 6.25 10.50 7.81
CA SER A 77 5.72 11.44 8.82
C SER A 77 6.17 11.09 10.24
N ILE A 78 6.26 9.80 10.58
CA ILE A 78 6.78 9.34 11.88
C ILE A 78 8.26 9.72 12.00
N CYS A 79 9.07 9.38 11.00
CA CYS A 79 10.51 9.67 11.02
C CYS A 79 10.78 11.18 11.12
N MET A 80 10.08 11.98 10.31
CA MET A 80 10.19 13.43 10.33
C MET A 80 9.86 14.01 11.70
N TRP A 81 8.76 13.54 12.32
CA TRP A 81 8.37 14.00 13.65
C TRP A 81 9.41 13.64 14.73
N LEU A 82 9.96 12.42 14.69
CA LEU A 82 10.99 11.97 15.63
C LEU A 82 12.26 12.84 15.52
N VAL A 83 12.83 12.93 14.31
CA VAL A 83 14.07 13.68 14.07
C VAL A 83 13.90 15.17 14.38
N TRP A 84 12.76 15.75 14.00
CA TRP A 84 12.47 17.17 14.30
C TRP A 84 12.38 17.44 15.80
N ARG A 85 11.74 16.56 16.58
CA ARG A 85 11.68 16.68 18.05
C ARG A 85 13.07 16.58 18.68
N GLU A 86 13.86 15.61 18.25
CA GLU A 86 15.25 15.43 18.72
C GLU A 86 16.11 16.67 18.44
N ALA A 87 16.02 17.23 17.23
CA ALA A 87 16.77 18.41 16.83
C ALA A 87 16.45 19.66 17.68
N LEU A 88 15.23 19.76 18.20
CA LEU A 88 14.81 20.83 19.11
C LEU A 88 15.05 20.53 20.59
N GLY A 89 15.65 19.38 20.92
CA GLY A 89 15.86 18.95 22.32
C GLY A 89 14.56 18.63 23.06
N LEU A 90 13.48 18.34 22.34
CA LEU A 90 12.17 18.08 22.92
C LEU A 90 12.00 16.58 23.25
N PRO A 91 11.23 16.22 24.29
CA PRO A 91 11.12 14.82 24.71
C PRO A 91 10.48 13.94 23.62
N VAL A 92 11.07 12.81 23.29
CA VAL A 92 10.52 11.92 22.25
C VAL A 92 9.74 10.78 22.90
N THR A 93 8.57 10.48 22.38
CA THR A 93 7.78 9.30 22.76
C THR A 93 7.73 8.31 21.61
N GLN A 94 7.55 7.03 21.93
CA GLN A 94 7.42 6.00 20.90
C GLN A 94 6.14 6.23 20.08
N PRO A 95 6.20 6.09 18.74
CA PRO A 95 5.02 6.28 17.88
C PRO A 95 3.88 5.31 18.21
N TYR A 96 2.64 5.69 17.87
CA TYR A 96 1.45 4.85 18.05
C TYR A 96 1.61 3.42 17.52
N LYS A 97 2.23 3.25 16.33
CA LYS A 97 2.47 1.92 15.74
C LYS A 97 3.30 1.02 16.65
N VAL A 98 4.24 1.57 17.41
CA VAL A 98 5.07 0.83 18.36
C VAL A 98 4.26 0.52 19.61
N VAL A 99 3.69 1.54 20.25
CA VAL A 99 3.04 1.41 21.56
C VAL A 99 1.74 0.62 21.50
N LYS A 100 0.94 0.77 20.44
CA LYS A 100 -0.41 0.19 20.35
C LYS A 100 -0.52 -0.99 19.41
N LEU A 101 0.27 -1.02 18.33
CA LEU A 101 0.22 -2.11 17.34
C LEU A 101 1.38 -3.09 17.48
N ASN A 102 2.28 -2.88 18.45
CA ASN A 102 3.47 -3.71 18.67
C ASN A 102 4.33 -3.88 17.40
N HIS A 103 4.38 -2.85 16.56
CA HIS A 103 5.27 -2.82 15.40
C HIS A 103 6.70 -2.45 15.84
N LYS A 104 7.69 -2.90 15.07
CA LYS A 104 9.08 -2.50 15.28
C LYS A 104 9.24 -0.99 15.05
N PRO A 105 10.03 -0.29 15.89
CA PRO A 105 10.36 1.11 15.65
C PRO A 105 11.04 1.29 14.29
N ILE A 106 10.71 2.39 13.63
CA ILE A 106 11.34 2.76 12.37
C ILE A 106 12.57 3.61 12.70
N ASN A 107 13.72 3.21 12.19
CA ASN A 107 14.95 3.97 12.31
C ASN A 107 15.15 4.81 11.02
N PRO A 108 15.11 6.15 11.08
CA PRO A 108 15.31 6.99 9.90
C PRO A 108 16.71 6.83 9.28
N TRP A 109 17.72 6.58 10.11
CA TRP A 109 19.13 6.56 9.70
C TRP A 109 19.55 5.29 8.96
N VAL A 110 18.71 4.26 8.90
CA VAL A 110 18.94 3.12 8.00
C VAL A 110 18.39 3.37 6.59
N MET A 111 17.66 4.47 6.39
CA MET A 111 17.03 4.85 5.12
C MET A 111 17.75 6.00 4.42
N VAL A 112 18.90 6.44 4.95
CA VAL A 112 19.79 7.39 4.28
C VAL A 112 20.85 6.64 3.50
N ASP A 113 21.21 7.18 2.34
CA ASP A 113 22.33 6.65 1.57
C ASP A 113 23.61 6.81 2.40
N ARG A 114 24.40 5.73 2.46
CA ARG A 114 25.72 5.81 3.08
C ARG A 114 26.62 6.57 2.12
N GLU A 115 27.29 7.60 2.62
CA GLU A 115 28.33 8.27 1.83
C GLU A 115 29.35 7.23 1.37
N ALA A 116 29.71 7.26 0.09
CA ALA A 116 30.78 6.42 -0.42
C ALA A 116 32.05 6.75 0.36
N ILE A 117 32.62 5.76 1.04
CA ILE A 117 33.91 5.91 1.72
C ILE A 117 34.89 6.39 0.65
N LYS A 118 35.37 7.64 0.78
CA LYS A 118 36.51 8.09 0.00
C LYS A 118 37.72 7.36 0.58
N GLU A 119 38.23 6.39 -0.17
CA GLU A 119 39.55 5.83 0.10
C GLU A 119 40.56 6.97 -0.13
N GLU A 120 41.21 7.40 0.95
CA GLU A 120 42.36 8.31 0.95
C GLU A 120 43.66 7.55 0.71
#